data_AF-A0A223ZY21-F1
#
_entry.id   AF-A0A223ZY21-F1
#
_cell.length_a   1.000
_cell.length_b   1.000
_cell.length_c   1.000
_cell.angle_alpha   90.00
_cell.angle_beta   90.00
_cell.angle_gamma   90.00
#
_symmetry.space_group_name_H-M   'P 1'
#
loop_
_entity.id
_entity.type
_entity.pdbx_description
1 polymer ?
#
loop_
_entity_poly.entity_id
_entity_poly.type
_entity_poly.pdbx_seq_one_letter_code
_entity_poly.pdbx_strand_id
1 'polypeptide(L)'
;LTQAGVDPRLVIGPNTEVIAGEGKICVAGGIDTHIHFICPQQIETALASGITTLIGGGTGSATGTWATTCTPGPWNIMRMLQAFEGLPVNVGVLGKGSSSLHTPLREMIEAGACGLKL
;
A
#
# COMPACT_ATOMS: atom_id res chain seq x y z
N LEU A 1 -19.72 21.36 -29.16
CA LEU A 1 -19.27 19.95 -29.30
C LEU A 1 -19.77 19.45 -30.65
N THR A 2 -18.90 18.88 -31.48
CA THR A 2 -19.27 18.38 -32.82
C THR A 2 -19.71 16.91 -32.82
N GLN A 3 -19.36 16.15 -31.77
CA GLN A 3 -19.79 14.77 -31.54
C GLN A 3 -21.04 14.73 -30.66
N ALA A 4 -21.98 13.85 -30.97
CA ALA A 4 -23.18 13.62 -30.17
C ALA A 4 -22.86 12.75 -28.94
N GLY A 5 -23.58 12.96 -27.83
CA GLY A 5 -23.56 12.08 -26.65
C GLY A 5 -22.33 12.17 -25.74
N VAL A 6 -21.46 13.17 -25.91
CA VAL A 6 -20.30 13.38 -25.04
C VAL A 6 -20.75 13.84 -23.65
N ASP A 7 -20.38 13.11 -22.60
CA ASP A 7 -20.60 13.53 -21.19
C ASP A 7 -19.83 14.84 -20.94
N PRO A 8 -20.48 15.88 -20.36
CA PRO A 8 -19.81 17.15 -20.07
C PRO A 8 -18.54 17.04 -19.20
N ARG A 9 -18.40 15.97 -18.41
CA ARG A 9 -17.22 15.68 -17.57
C ARG A 9 -16.06 15.02 -18.33
N LEU A 10 -16.28 14.60 -19.58
CA LEU A 10 -15.32 13.83 -20.40
C LEU A 10 -14.85 14.60 -21.64
N VAL A 11 -14.96 15.93 -21.64
CA VAL A 11 -14.50 16.76 -22.77
C VAL A 11 -12.97 16.76 -22.82
N ILE A 12 -12.40 16.35 -23.96
CA ILE A 12 -10.96 16.45 -24.25
C ILE A 12 -10.67 17.87 -24.74
N GLY A 13 -9.77 18.58 -24.06
CA GLY A 13 -9.36 19.94 -24.38
C GLY A 13 -7.84 20.10 -24.43
N PRO A 14 -7.34 21.34 -24.54
CA PRO A 14 -5.90 21.62 -24.66
C PRO A 14 -5.04 21.15 -23.47
N ASN A 15 -5.66 20.89 -22.32
CA ASN A 15 -4.98 20.49 -21.07
C ASN A 15 -5.22 19.02 -20.72
N THR A 16 -5.73 18.21 -21.66
CA THR A 16 -6.04 16.80 -21.43
C THR A 16 -4.94 15.91 -21.99
N GLU A 17 -4.31 15.10 -21.13
CA GLU A 17 -3.40 14.03 -21.55
C GLU A 17 -4.19 12.81 -22.04
N VAL A 18 -3.61 12.02 -22.95
CA VAL A 18 -4.26 10.87 -23.58
C VAL A 18 -3.36 9.65 -23.48
N ILE A 19 -3.88 8.58 -22.85
CA ILE A 19 -3.28 7.24 -22.87
C ILE A 19 -4.10 6.35 -23.81
N ALA A 20 -3.46 5.81 -24.84
CA ALA A 20 -4.11 4.96 -25.84
C ALA A 20 -4.43 3.57 -25.24
N GLY A 21 -5.71 3.19 -25.25
CA GLY A 21 -6.23 1.96 -24.62
C GLY A 21 -6.72 0.91 -25.60
N GLU A 22 -6.72 1.20 -26.90
CA GLU A 22 -7.23 0.29 -27.94
C GLU A 22 -6.46 -1.04 -27.96
N GLY A 23 -7.20 -2.15 -27.97
CA GLY A 23 -6.63 -3.49 -27.92
C GLY A 23 -5.97 -3.87 -26.57
N LYS A 24 -6.15 -3.07 -25.51
CA LYS A 24 -5.67 -3.38 -24.15
C LYS A 24 -6.84 -3.74 -23.23
N ILE A 25 -6.55 -4.51 -22.19
CA ILE A 25 -7.44 -4.70 -21.05
C ILE A 25 -6.92 -3.80 -19.93
N CYS A 26 -7.77 -2.90 -19.44
CA CYS A 26 -7.47 -2.10 -18.25
C CYS A 26 -8.18 -2.74 -17.05
N VAL A 27 -7.43 -2.98 -15.98
CA VAL A 27 -7.93 -3.48 -14.70
C VAL A 27 -7.52 -2.51 -13.59
N ALA A 28 -8.21 -2.57 -12.46
CA ALA A 28 -7.73 -1.91 -11.26
C ALA A 28 -6.37 -2.48 -10.85
N GLY A 29 -5.55 -1.66 -10.20
CA GLY A 29 -4.32 -2.14 -9.59
C GLY A 29 -4.60 -3.17 -8.50
N GLY A 30 -3.78 -4.20 -8.42
CA GLY A 30 -3.88 -5.25 -7.40
C GLY A 30 -3.69 -4.69 -5.99
N ILE A 31 -4.40 -5.29 -5.04
CA ILE A 31 -4.29 -5.02 -3.61
C ILE A 31 -3.81 -6.30 -2.93
N ASP A 32 -2.54 -6.32 -2.52
CA ASP A 32 -1.99 -7.42 -1.73
C ASP A 32 -2.10 -7.07 -0.25
N THR A 33 -2.74 -7.94 0.52
CA THR A 33 -3.04 -7.73 1.94
C THR A 33 -2.25 -8.61 2.89
N HIS A 34 -1.26 -9.37 2.37
CA HIS A 34 -0.41 -10.25 3.16
C HIS A 34 1.07 -10.02 2.87
N ILE A 35 1.51 -8.76 2.92
CA ILE A 35 2.90 -8.43 2.64
C ILE A 35 3.77 -8.53 3.90
N HIS A 36 4.91 -9.21 3.77
CA HIS A 36 6.01 -9.09 4.70
C HIS A 36 6.97 -8.01 4.19
N PHE A 37 7.18 -6.92 4.94
CA PHE A 37 8.09 -5.84 4.53
C PHE A 37 9.56 -6.18 4.81
N ILE A 38 10.09 -7.16 4.06
CA ILE A 38 11.43 -7.74 4.26
C ILE A 38 12.51 -6.88 3.62
N CYS A 39 12.27 -6.40 2.40
CA CYS A 39 13.22 -5.59 1.65
C CYS A 39 12.51 -4.63 0.69
N PRO A 40 13.09 -3.46 0.36
CA PRO A 40 12.46 -2.49 -0.54
C PRO A 40 12.34 -2.97 -1.99
N GLN A 41 13.20 -3.90 -2.43
CA GLN A 41 13.21 -4.43 -3.80
C GLN A 41 11.88 -5.09 -4.19
N GLN A 42 11.11 -5.59 -3.22
CA GLN A 42 9.82 -6.22 -3.48
C GLN A 42 8.79 -5.26 -4.10
N ILE A 43 8.97 -3.95 -3.96
CA ILE A 43 8.06 -2.94 -4.52
C ILE A 43 8.13 -2.95 -6.05
N GLU A 44 9.32 -3.07 -6.62
CA GLU A 44 9.49 -3.17 -8.08
C GLU A 44 8.80 -4.44 -8.62
N THR A 45 8.93 -5.55 -7.89
CA THR A 45 8.27 -6.81 -8.25
C THR A 45 6.74 -6.71 -8.14
N ALA A 46 6.22 -6.02 -7.13
CA ALA A 46 4.80 -5.77 -6.97
C ALA A 46 4.25 -4.94 -8.14
N LEU A 47 4.91 -3.84 -8.49
CA LEU A 47 4.48 -2.98 -9.61
C LEU A 47 4.55 -3.71 -10.95
N ALA A 48 5.61 -4.48 -11.21
CA ALA A 48 5.76 -5.26 -12.43
C ALA A 48 4.67 -6.34 -12.60
N SER A 49 4.06 -6.80 -11.49
CA SER A 49 2.94 -7.75 -11.50
C SER A 49 1.56 -7.09 -11.44
N GLY A 50 1.50 -5.75 -11.47
CA GLY A 50 0.26 -4.99 -11.45
C GLY A 50 -0.31 -4.74 -10.05
N ILE A 51 0.42 -5.04 -8.98
CA ILE A 51 0.05 -4.70 -7.60
C ILE A 51 0.43 -3.25 -7.33
N THR A 52 -0.53 -2.48 -6.81
CA THR A 52 -0.37 -1.03 -6.55
C THR A 52 -0.57 -0.68 -5.07
N THR A 53 -1.12 -1.60 -4.28
CA THR A 53 -1.38 -1.42 -2.86
C THR A 53 -0.83 -2.59 -2.06
N LEU A 54 -0.03 -2.29 -1.03
CA LEU A 54 0.68 -3.24 -0.20
C LEU A 54 0.22 -3.07 1.26
N ILE A 55 -0.53 -4.01 1.79
CA ILE A 55 -0.95 -4.03 3.20
C ILE A 55 -0.25 -5.20 3.89
N GLY A 56 0.43 -4.92 4.99
CA GLY A 56 1.33 -5.89 5.59
C GLY A 56 2.09 -5.34 6.79
N GLY A 57 3.17 -6.01 7.18
CA GLY A 57 4.01 -5.55 8.29
C GLY A 57 5.43 -6.08 8.20
N GLY A 58 6.33 -5.44 8.92
CA GLY A 58 7.74 -5.74 8.93
C GLY A 58 8.61 -4.54 9.27
N THR A 59 9.88 -4.80 9.55
CA THR A 59 10.92 -3.80 9.83
C THR A 59 12.21 -4.10 9.05
N GLY A 60 12.07 -4.61 7.83
CA GLY A 60 13.18 -5.17 7.06
C GLY A 60 13.50 -6.62 7.44
N SER A 61 14.72 -7.07 7.11
CA SER A 61 15.18 -8.46 7.20
C SER A 61 15.49 -8.93 8.64
N ALA A 62 14.49 -8.82 9.52
CA ALA A 62 14.51 -9.32 10.88
C ALA A 62 13.69 -10.61 10.98
N THR A 63 14.07 -11.51 11.91
CA THR A 63 13.40 -12.80 12.12
C THR A 63 11.89 -12.64 12.34
N GLY A 64 11.47 -11.60 13.07
CA GLY A 64 10.04 -11.31 13.28
C GLY A 64 9.29 -10.99 11.98
N THR A 65 9.91 -10.21 11.08
CA THR A 65 9.33 -9.90 9.77
C THR A 65 9.29 -11.12 8.87
N TRP A 66 10.31 -11.98 8.89
CA TRP A 66 10.29 -13.20 8.08
C TRP A 66 9.14 -14.13 8.46
N ALA A 67 8.76 -14.15 9.74
CA ALA A 67 7.71 -15.01 10.25
C ALA A 67 6.31 -14.35 10.19
N THR A 68 6.23 -13.04 10.38
CA THR A 68 4.94 -12.35 10.61
C THR A 68 4.86 -11.02 9.88
N THR A 69 3.67 -10.69 9.38
CA THR A 69 3.33 -9.37 8.84
C THR A 69 3.06 -8.37 9.97
N CYS A 70 4.03 -8.19 10.87
CA CYS A 70 3.92 -7.28 12.01
C CYS A 70 5.02 -6.22 11.97
N THR A 71 4.65 -4.96 12.16
CA THR A 71 5.55 -3.86 12.50
C THR A 71 5.35 -3.53 13.98
N PRO A 72 6.18 -4.06 14.90
CA PRO A 72 5.88 -4.03 16.32
C PRO A 72 6.24 -2.70 16.99
N GLY A 73 5.25 -2.06 17.59
CA GLY A 73 5.41 -0.90 18.46
C GLY A 73 5.44 0.45 17.72
N PRO A 74 5.12 1.56 18.42
CA PRO A 74 4.98 2.90 17.81
C PRO A 74 6.21 3.36 17.01
N TRP A 75 7.40 3.14 17.55
CA TRP A 75 8.64 3.60 16.90
C TRP A 75 8.86 2.93 15.53
N ASN A 76 8.70 1.61 15.45
CA ASN A 76 8.86 0.88 14.20
C ASN A 76 7.79 1.28 13.19
N ILE A 77 6.55 1.50 13.62
CA ILE A 77 5.47 1.97 12.74
C ILE A 77 5.86 3.32 12.13
N MET A 78 6.27 4.29 12.95
CA MET A 78 6.70 5.60 12.46
C MET A 78 7.89 5.50 11.48
N ARG A 79 8.90 4.68 11.80
CA ARG A 79 10.05 4.47 10.90
C ARG A 79 9.66 3.83 9.58
N MET A 80 8.75 2.86 9.59
CA MET A 80 8.29 2.23 8.36
C MET A 80 7.46 3.18 7.51
N LEU A 81 6.54 3.94 8.11
CA LEU A 81 5.79 4.97 7.39
C LEU A 81 6.74 5.97 6.72
N GLN A 82 7.77 6.43 7.43
CA GLN A 82 8.81 7.28 6.85
C GLN A 82 9.63 6.59 5.75
N ALA A 83 9.89 5.29 5.86
CA ALA A 83 10.64 4.54 4.85
C ALA A 83 9.86 4.37 3.53
N PHE A 84 8.52 4.45 3.58
CA PHE A 84 7.67 4.44 2.38
C PHE A 84 7.55 5.82 1.71
N GLU A 85 8.00 6.89 2.37
CA GLU A 85 8.02 8.22 1.75
C GLU A 85 8.90 8.21 0.50
N GLY A 86 8.30 8.56 -0.63
CA GLY A 86 8.96 8.57 -1.94
C GLY A 86 8.83 7.29 -2.75
N LEU A 87 8.10 6.27 -2.27
CA LEU A 87 7.84 5.05 -3.02
C LEU A 87 6.48 5.12 -3.75
N PRO A 88 6.39 4.73 -5.02
CA PRO A 88 5.20 4.94 -5.85
C PRO A 88 4.15 3.83 -5.65
N VAL A 89 3.75 3.60 -4.40
CA VAL A 89 2.77 2.57 -4.00
C VAL A 89 1.89 3.05 -2.85
N ASN A 90 0.67 2.56 -2.78
CA ASN A 90 -0.16 2.73 -1.59
C ASN A 90 0.28 1.71 -0.53
N VAL A 91 0.33 2.12 0.74
CA VAL A 91 0.81 1.25 1.83
C VAL A 91 -0.11 1.29 3.04
N GLY A 92 -0.34 0.12 3.64
CA GLY A 92 -0.93 -0.04 4.97
C GLY A 92 -0.02 -0.87 5.87
N VAL A 93 0.29 -0.35 7.06
CA VAL A 93 1.16 -1.03 8.03
C VAL A 93 0.31 -1.70 9.12
N LEU A 94 0.59 -2.96 9.41
CA LEU A 94 -0.05 -3.76 10.43
C LEU A 94 0.83 -3.84 11.68
N GLY A 95 0.25 -3.52 12.84
CA GLY A 95 0.88 -3.73 14.15
C GLY A 95 0.81 -5.21 14.59
N LYS A 96 1.46 -5.52 15.71
CA LYS A 96 1.39 -6.85 16.32
C LYS A 96 0.11 -7.01 17.16
N GLY A 97 -0.77 -7.92 16.77
CA GLY A 97 -2.02 -8.19 17.47
C GLY A 97 -1.87 -9.14 18.68
N SER A 98 -0.75 -9.85 18.79
CA SER A 98 -0.53 -10.88 19.82
C SER A 98 -0.25 -10.27 21.21
N SER A 99 -1.31 -9.83 21.89
CA SER A 99 -1.29 -9.29 23.25
C SER A 99 -2.58 -9.63 23.99
N SER A 100 -2.48 -9.99 25.26
CA SER A 100 -3.64 -10.13 26.16
C SER A 100 -4.12 -8.80 26.75
N LEU A 101 -3.36 -7.72 26.56
CA LEU A 101 -3.67 -6.38 27.05
C LEU A 101 -3.92 -5.42 25.88
N HIS A 102 -4.92 -4.55 26.04
CA HIS A 102 -5.36 -3.63 24.99
C HIS A 102 -4.45 -2.39 24.82
N THR A 103 -3.80 -1.92 25.89
CA THR A 103 -2.95 -0.72 25.86
C THR A 103 -1.87 -0.77 24.77
N PRO A 104 -0.99 -1.81 24.70
CA PRO A 104 0.03 -1.86 23.66
C PRO A 104 -0.55 -1.97 22.24
N LEU A 105 -1.76 -2.52 22.10
CA LEU A 105 -2.45 -2.60 20.80
C LEU A 105 -2.92 -1.22 20.34
N ARG A 106 -3.51 -0.42 21.25
CA ARG A 106 -3.98 0.94 20.96
C ARG A 106 -2.83 1.86 20.57
N GLU A 107 -1.71 1.79 21.27
CA GLU A 107 -0.52 2.61 20.97
C GLU A 107 -0.03 2.41 19.53
N MET A 108 -0.11 1.18 19.00
CA MET A 108 0.25 0.91 17.60
C MET A 108 -0.75 1.50 16.60
N ILE A 109 -2.05 1.44 16.89
CA ILE A 109 -3.08 2.08 16.06
C ILE A 109 -2.88 3.60 16.06
N GLU A 110 -2.68 4.20 17.24
CA GLU A 110 -2.42 5.63 17.40
C GLU A 110 -1.14 6.08 16.69
N ALA A 111 -0.13 5.21 16.60
CA ALA A 111 1.10 5.46 15.85
C ALA A 111 0.95 5.39 14.32
N GLY A 112 -0.21 4.94 13.81
CA GLY A 112 -0.53 4.90 12.38
C GLY A 112 -0.65 3.51 11.77
N ALA A 113 -0.71 2.43 12.57
CA ALA A 113 -1.08 1.12 12.02
C ALA A 113 -2.55 1.13 11.56
N CYS A 114 -2.82 0.59 10.37
CA CYS A 114 -4.18 0.47 9.83
C CYS A 114 -4.87 -0.85 10.20
N GLY A 115 -4.17 -1.73 10.92
CA GLY A 115 -4.68 -3.01 11.38
C GLY A 115 -3.68 -3.73 12.28
N LEU A 116 -4.04 -4.93 12.74
CA LEU A 116 -3.21 -5.79 13.61
C LEU A 116 -3.16 -7.21 13.06
N LYS A 117 -2.01 -7.87 13.16
CA LYS A 117 -1.82 -9.29 12.81
C LYS A 117 -1.65 -10.13 14.08
N LEU A 118 -2.49 -11.14 14.24
CA LEU A 118 -2.33 -12.21 15.24
C LEU A 118 -1.49 -13.35 14.70
#